data_AF-A0A7G9YVB7-F1
#
_entry.id   AF-A0A7G9YVB7-F1
#
_cell.length_a   1.000
_cell.length_b   1.000
_cell.length_c   1.000
_cell.angle_alpha   90.00
_cell.angle_beta   90.00
_cell.angle_gamma   90.00
#
_symmetry.space_group_name_H-M   'P 1'
#
loop_
_entity.id
_entity.type
_entity.pdbx_description
1 polymer ?
#
loop_
_entity_poly.entity_id
_entity_poly.type
_entity_poly.pdbx_seq_one_letter_code
_entity_poly.pdbx_strand_id
1 'polypeptide(L)'
;MSKFVFKIGEQMFQIEDLGESMNSQFLRLHESHFSGRGFDLTKFRNEVLNFFDHSNGNYLAHDGFFNNFTIIWRFFLNHGHFKNAEHLWDLALNIAYEWENKNQNKRIHKGTPYYFWGVTCILNGDLEKGFLLMHQALEEDKKTHQTKTPAYSFVTLDYENQDQFFRSKVEEIAKFVDEKMNIYRSSRGGTLTLPDFKSKFLEEDALQEVVIYFIFELFRLKKLLVEIDQRLTQNVFSSLLQANTILNFCIIVENIIKKQRKYQNKKLNELTIKPLLEFLSSNSSLNLHKNDNLKDLNDDFGNDFSKTVQELIKSQHKFQDGTTPQSSEEDLAITYGFRNFGAHKIEDQPVVYQNFDEISRRVLNALFFSVEKLYI
;
A
#
# COMPACT_ATOMS: atom_id res chain seq x y z
N MET A 1 -19.29 -24.20 -2.77
CA MET A 1 -19.75 -24.82 -1.52
C MET A 1 -21.26 -24.75 -1.45
N SER A 2 -21.91 -25.70 -0.78
CA SER A 2 -23.35 -25.61 -0.47
C SER A 2 -23.61 -24.43 0.48
N LYS A 3 -24.87 -24.00 0.55
CA LYS A 3 -25.28 -22.85 1.35
C LYS A 3 -26.24 -23.30 2.43
N PHE A 4 -26.05 -22.80 3.65
CA PHE A 4 -26.95 -22.98 4.77
C PHE A 4 -27.78 -21.72 4.97
N VAL A 5 -29.11 -21.89 5.06
CA VAL A 5 -30.07 -20.80 5.14
C VAL A 5 -30.83 -20.90 6.46
N PHE A 6 -30.96 -19.78 7.17
CA PHE A 6 -31.70 -19.70 8.42
C PHE A 6 -32.39 -18.34 8.56
N LYS A 7 -33.32 -18.26 9.52
CA LYS A 7 -34.14 -17.07 9.78
C LYS A 7 -33.88 -16.54 11.19
N ILE A 8 -33.67 -15.23 11.32
CA ILE A 8 -33.64 -14.54 12.61
C ILE A 8 -34.64 -13.39 12.54
N GLY A 9 -35.65 -13.40 13.42
CA GLY A 9 -36.77 -12.47 13.30
C GLY A 9 -37.46 -12.64 11.95
N GLU A 10 -37.54 -11.57 11.16
CA GLU A 10 -38.11 -11.59 9.80
C GLU A 10 -37.05 -11.71 8.70
N GLN A 11 -35.77 -11.65 9.04
CA GLN A 11 -34.68 -11.63 8.07
C GLN A 11 -34.17 -13.04 7.77
N MET A 12 -33.92 -13.30 6.49
CA MET A 12 -33.29 -14.53 6.00
C MET A 12 -31.79 -14.30 5.83
N PHE A 13 -31.00 -15.24 6.33
CA PHE A 13 -29.54 -15.23 6.23
C PHE A 13 -29.08 -16.46 5.46
N GLN A 14 -28.00 -16.29 4.70
CA GLN A 14 -27.37 -17.35 3.93
C GLN A 14 -25.88 -17.34 4.20
N ILE A 15 -25.34 -18.46 4.69
CA ILE A 15 -23.93 -18.67 4.98
C ILE A 15 -23.40 -19.89 4.24
N GLU A 16 -22.09 -20.10 4.23
CA GLU A 16 -21.47 -21.33 3.73
C GLU A 16 -21.84 -22.50 4.65
N ASP A 17 -22.20 -23.62 4.05
CA ASP A 17 -22.51 -24.86 4.76
C ASP A 17 -21.22 -25.59 5.14
N LEU A 18 -20.98 -25.70 6.45
CA LEU A 18 -19.78 -26.30 7.04
C LEU A 18 -20.11 -27.59 7.81
N GLY A 19 -21.30 -28.16 7.58
CA GLY A 19 -21.82 -29.29 8.33
C GLY A 19 -22.66 -28.89 9.53
N GLU A 20 -23.49 -29.83 10.00
CA GLU A 20 -24.55 -29.59 10.99
C GLU A 20 -24.06 -28.88 12.26
N SER A 21 -22.94 -29.36 12.84
CA SER A 21 -22.40 -28.78 14.08
C SER A 21 -22.00 -27.31 13.90
N MET A 22 -21.20 -27.01 12.87
CA MET A 22 -20.73 -25.65 12.61
C MET A 22 -21.85 -24.72 12.15
N ASN A 23 -22.80 -25.21 11.36
CA ASN A 23 -23.99 -24.43 10.97
C ASN A 23 -24.81 -24.03 12.19
N SER A 24 -25.00 -24.95 13.15
CA SER A 24 -25.70 -24.66 14.41
C SER A 24 -24.95 -23.63 15.26
N GLN A 25 -23.62 -23.71 15.31
CA GLN A 25 -22.78 -22.74 16.00
C GLN A 25 -22.84 -21.34 15.37
N PHE A 26 -22.76 -21.23 14.04
CA PHE A 26 -22.88 -19.95 13.35
C PHE A 26 -24.28 -19.36 13.47
N LEU A 27 -25.35 -20.16 13.41
CA LEU A 27 -26.70 -19.67 13.69
C LEU A 27 -26.77 -19.00 15.07
N ARG A 28 -26.26 -19.65 16.13
CA ARG A 28 -26.24 -19.08 17.49
C ARG A 28 -25.42 -17.80 17.57
N LEU A 29 -24.27 -17.75 16.89
CA LEU A 29 -23.45 -16.55 16.81
C LEU A 29 -24.21 -15.39 16.14
N HIS A 30 -24.98 -15.65 15.08
CA HIS A 30 -25.81 -14.63 14.44
C HIS A 30 -26.97 -14.22 15.35
N GLU A 31 -27.66 -15.16 16.00
CA GLU A 31 -28.74 -14.86 16.95
C GLU A 31 -28.29 -13.97 18.12
N SER A 32 -27.04 -14.12 18.58
CA SER A 32 -26.52 -13.29 19.65
C SER A 32 -26.31 -11.83 19.23
N HIS A 33 -25.94 -11.61 17.97
CA HIS A 33 -25.71 -10.28 17.42
C HIS A 33 -27.00 -9.59 16.96
N PHE A 34 -27.95 -10.34 16.40
CA PHE A 34 -29.17 -9.77 15.80
C PHE A 34 -30.42 -9.91 16.67
N SER A 35 -30.41 -10.73 17.71
CA SER A 35 -31.55 -10.91 18.63
C SER A 35 -31.18 -10.84 20.10
N GLY A 36 -29.91 -10.58 20.44
CA GLY A 36 -29.45 -10.46 21.82
C GLY A 36 -29.50 -11.76 22.63
N ARG A 37 -29.60 -12.92 21.97
CA ARG A 37 -29.54 -14.21 22.65
C ARG A 37 -28.14 -14.46 23.22
N GLY A 38 -28.06 -15.21 24.32
CA GLY A 38 -26.77 -15.62 24.89
C GLY A 38 -25.98 -16.49 23.91
N PHE A 39 -24.65 -16.32 23.89
CA PHE A 39 -23.74 -17.10 23.07
C PHE A 39 -22.68 -17.80 23.94
N ASP A 40 -22.58 -19.12 23.80
CA ASP A 40 -21.58 -19.92 24.50
C ASP A 40 -20.29 -19.97 23.66
N LEU A 41 -19.39 -19.04 23.96
CA LEU A 41 -18.12 -18.92 23.26
C LEU A 41 -17.22 -20.14 23.44
N THR A 42 -17.26 -20.78 24.61
CA THR A 42 -16.45 -21.97 24.90
C THR A 42 -16.89 -23.13 24.03
N LYS A 43 -18.20 -23.35 23.91
CA LYS A 43 -18.75 -24.37 23.00
C LYS A 43 -18.41 -24.07 21.56
N PHE A 44 -18.62 -22.84 21.09
CA PHE A 44 -18.26 -22.43 19.73
C PHE A 44 -16.80 -22.75 19.42
N ARG A 45 -15.90 -22.32 20.31
CA ARG A 45 -14.46 -22.54 20.19
C ARG A 45 -14.11 -24.02 20.05
N ASN A 46 -14.67 -24.89 20.90
CA ASN A 46 -14.41 -26.34 20.82
C ASN A 46 -14.88 -26.95 19.49
N GLU A 47 -16.06 -26.54 19.00
CA GLU A 47 -16.57 -27.02 17.71
C GLU A 47 -15.72 -26.53 16.54
N VAL A 48 -15.18 -25.30 16.59
CA VAL A 48 -14.26 -24.79 15.58
C VAL A 48 -12.94 -25.57 15.56
N LEU A 49 -12.38 -25.88 16.73
CA LEU A 49 -11.16 -26.70 16.81
C LEU A 49 -11.39 -28.10 16.22
N ASN A 50 -12.54 -28.72 16.56
CA ASN A 50 -12.93 -30.00 15.96
C ASN A 50 -13.12 -29.89 14.45
N PHE A 51 -13.75 -28.82 13.96
CA PHE A 51 -13.90 -28.58 12.53
C PHE A 51 -12.53 -28.52 11.83
N PHE A 52 -11.58 -27.77 12.37
CA PHE A 52 -10.23 -27.66 11.81
C PHE A 52 -9.46 -28.99 11.82
N ASP A 53 -9.66 -29.85 12.81
CA ASP A 53 -9.10 -31.21 12.79
C ASP A 53 -9.58 -32.03 11.58
N HIS A 54 -10.86 -31.87 11.20
CA HIS A 54 -11.47 -32.59 10.08
C HIS A 54 -11.30 -31.89 8.72
N SER A 55 -10.98 -30.60 8.71
CA SER A 55 -10.76 -29.80 7.50
C SER A 55 -9.29 -29.54 7.19
N ASN A 56 -8.36 -30.20 7.87
CA ASN A 56 -6.93 -29.97 7.68
C ASN A 56 -6.50 -30.04 6.20
N GLY A 57 -5.82 -28.99 5.72
CA GLY A 57 -5.40 -28.86 4.32
C GLY A 57 -6.53 -28.49 3.34
N ASN A 58 -7.78 -28.41 3.78
CA ASN A 58 -8.91 -27.97 2.96
C ASN A 58 -9.11 -26.45 3.09
N TYR A 59 -8.34 -25.68 2.32
CA TYR A 59 -8.37 -24.22 2.37
C TYR A 59 -9.71 -23.62 1.96
N LEU A 60 -10.45 -24.27 1.06
CA LEU A 60 -11.81 -23.85 0.71
C LEU A 60 -12.77 -23.92 1.90
N ALA A 61 -12.67 -24.95 2.73
CA ALA A 61 -13.45 -25.05 3.96
C ALA A 61 -13.06 -23.99 4.99
N HIS A 62 -11.78 -23.64 5.08
CA HIS A 62 -11.30 -22.55 5.94
C HIS A 62 -11.83 -21.19 5.47
N ASP A 63 -11.81 -20.92 4.15
CA ASP A 63 -12.45 -19.72 3.59
C ASP A 63 -13.93 -19.69 3.90
N GLY A 64 -14.63 -20.83 3.77
CA GLY A 64 -16.04 -20.92 4.13
C GLY A 64 -16.30 -20.58 5.60
N PHE A 65 -15.45 -21.08 6.50
CA PHE A 65 -15.47 -20.73 7.92
C PHE A 65 -15.34 -19.24 8.16
N PHE A 66 -14.34 -18.57 7.58
CA PHE A 66 -14.15 -17.14 7.80
C PHE A 66 -15.20 -16.28 7.09
N ASN A 67 -15.69 -16.70 5.92
CA ASN A 67 -16.74 -16.00 5.19
C ASN A 67 -18.06 -15.93 5.97
N ASN A 68 -18.34 -16.91 6.84
CA ASN A 68 -19.53 -16.90 7.69
C ASN A 68 -19.55 -15.79 8.74
N PHE A 69 -18.42 -15.13 9.03
CA PHE A 69 -18.37 -13.95 9.90
C PHE A 69 -18.74 -12.64 9.16
N THR A 70 -18.68 -12.63 7.82
CA THR A 70 -18.77 -11.39 7.03
C THR A 70 -20.10 -10.66 7.16
N ILE A 71 -21.20 -11.38 7.45
CA ILE A 71 -22.53 -10.77 7.66
C ILE A 71 -22.53 -9.90 8.92
N ILE A 72 -22.06 -10.44 10.05
CA ILE A 72 -21.97 -9.74 11.33
C ILE A 72 -20.96 -8.59 11.22
N TRP A 73 -19.82 -8.84 10.57
CA TRP A 73 -18.81 -7.84 10.31
C TRP A 73 -19.36 -6.65 9.50
N ARG A 74 -20.07 -6.91 8.38
CA ARG A 74 -20.70 -5.86 7.57
C ARG A 74 -21.73 -5.08 8.36
N PHE A 75 -22.50 -5.74 9.22
CA PHE A 75 -23.41 -5.06 10.13
C PHE A 75 -22.66 -4.06 11.00
N PHE A 76 -21.54 -4.44 11.62
CA PHE A 76 -20.74 -3.50 12.41
C PHE A 76 -20.16 -2.35 11.58
N LEU A 77 -19.60 -2.64 10.40
CA LEU A 77 -19.06 -1.59 9.52
C LEU A 77 -20.12 -0.56 9.11
N ASN A 78 -21.31 -1.01 8.70
CA ASN A 78 -22.37 -0.12 8.24
C ASN A 78 -22.89 0.80 9.35
N HIS A 79 -22.66 0.47 10.61
CA HIS A 79 -23.00 1.28 11.78
C HIS A 79 -21.81 2.06 12.35
N GLY A 80 -20.64 2.02 11.70
CA GLY A 80 -19.42 2.68 12.19
C GLY A 80 -18.83 2.04 13.45
N HIS A 81 -19.22 0.81 13.79
CA HIS A 81 -18.75 0.09 14.97
C HIS A 81 -17.42 -0.62 14.70
N PHE A 82 -16.39 0.13 14.28
CA PHE A 82 -15.10 -0.42 13.84
C PHE A 82 -14.43 -1.30 14.91
N LYS A 83 -14.43 -0.88 16.18
CA LYS A 83 -13.84 -1.69 17.27
C LYS A 83 -14.49 -3.07 17.42
N ASN A 84 -15.80 -3.16 17.24
CA ASN A 84 -16.52 -4.43 17.30
C ASN A 84 -16.22 -5.30 16.08
N ALA A 85 -16.11 -4.68 14.90
CA ALA A 85 -15.67 -5.36 13.67
C ALA A 85 -14.25 -5.93 13.81
N GLU A 86 -13.32 -5.18 14.40
CA GLU A 86 -11.96 -5.68 14.69
C GLU A 86 -11.96 -6.82 15.71
N HIS A 87 -12.71 -6.70 16.80
CA HIS A 87 -12.80 -7.74 17.83
C HIS A 87 -13.34 -9.06 17.27
N LEU A 88 -14.27 -9.01 16.31
CA LEU A 88 -14.80 -10.20 15.64
C LEU A 88 -13.70 -10.96 14.88
N TRP A 89 -12.83 -10.26 14.17
CA TRP A 89 -11.72 -10.88 13.44
C TRP A 89 -10.61 -11.36 14.36
N ASP A 90 -10.29 -10.60 15.40
CA ASP A 90 -9.37 -11.03 16.46
C ASP A 90 -9.83 -12.34 17.10
N LEU A 91 -11.13 -12.44 17.45
CA LEU A 91 -11.71 -13.67 17.97
C LEU A 91 -11.54 -14.85 17.00
N ALA A 92 -11.91 -14.67 15.72
CA ALA A 92 -11.84 -15.72 14.73
C ALA A 92 -10.39 -16.21 14.50
N LEU A 93 -9.43 -15.28 14.41
CA LEU A 93 -8.02 -15.58 14.22
C LEU A 93 -7.39 -16.27 15.45
N ASN A 94 -7.74 -15.84 16.66
CA ASN A 94 -7.21 -16.43 17.88
C ASN A 94 -7.55 -17.92 18.03
N ILE A 95 -8.72 -18.35 17.53
CA ILE A 95 -9.08 -19.77 17.52
C ILE A 95 -8.21 -20.54 16.50
N ALA A 96 -7.98 -19.96 15.31
CA ALA A 96 -7.11 -20.57 14.30
C ALA A 96 -5.66 -20.70 14.78
N TYR A 97 -5.10 -19.66 15.43
CA TYR A 97 -3.76 -19.73 16.01
C TYR A 97 -3.66 -20.76 17.14
N GLU A 98 -4.68 -20.86 17.99
CA GLU A 98 -4.70 -21.90 19.01
C GLU A 98 -4.61 -23.30 18.40
N TRP A 99 -5.37 -23.53 17.33
CA TRP A 99 -5.34 -24.81 16.62
C TRP A 99 -3.96 -25.09 16.02
N GLU A 100 -3.35 -24.12 15.34
CA GLU A 100 -2.01 -24.25 14.74
C GLU A 100 -0.93 -24.49 15.80
N ASN A 101 -1.01 -23.81 16.96
CA ASN A 101 -0.08 -24.01 18.08
C ASN A 101 -0.12 -25.43 18.64
N LYS A 102 -1.30 -26.08 18.62
CA LYS A 102 -1.48 -27.48 19.02
C LYS A 102 -1.12 -28.48 17.92
N ASN A 103 -1.18 -28.06 16.66
CA ASN A 103 -0.97 -28.87 15.47
C ASN A 103 0.26 -28.40 14.69
N GLN A 104 1.45 -28.65 15.23
CA GLN A 104 2.71 -28.27 14.60
C GLN A 104 2.78 -28.79 13.15
N ASN A 105 3.26 -27.94 12.24
CA ASN A 105 3.38 -28.18 10.79
C ASN A 105 2.06 -28.25 10.00
N LYS A 106 0.90 -28.04 10.62
CA LYS A 106 -0.36 -27.84 9.92
C LYS A 106 -0.70 -26.35 9.84
N ARG A 107 -1.57 -25.98 8.89
CA ARG A 107 -1.91 -24.58 8.62
C ARG A 107 -3.40 -24.41 8.35
N ILE A 108 -3.96 -23.35 8.93
CA ILE A 108 -5.25 -22.79 8.58
C ILE A 108 -5.01 -21.60 7.65
N HIS A 109 -5.75 -21.56 6.55
CA HIS A 109 -5.69 -20.43 5.64
C HIS A 109 -6.35 -19.21 6.29
N LYS A 110 -5.59 -18.12 6.47
CA LYS A 110 -6.02 -16.91 7.20
C LYS A 110 -6.04 -15.65 6.32
N GLY A 111 -5.94 -15.79 4.99
CA GLY A 111 -5.98 -14.66 4.06
C GLY A 111 -7.27 -13.85 4.17
N THR A 112 -8.41 -14.54 4.07
CA THR A 112 -9.75 -13.97 4.22
C THR A 112 -9.94 -13.08 5.46
N PRO A 113 -9.71 -13.57 6.71
CA PRO A 113 -9.90 -12.75 7.90
C PRO A 113 -8.90 -11.59 8.02
N TYR A 114 -7.63 -11.76 7.60
CA TYR A 114 -6.68 -10.66 7.57
C TYR A 114 -7.10 -9.56 6.60
N TYR A 115 -7.59 -9.91 5.42
CA TYR A 115 -8.08 -8.93 4.43
C TYR A 115 -9.22 -8.09 5.00
N PHE A 116 -10.27 -8.73 5.54
CA PHE A 116 -11.42 -8.01 6.09
C PHE A 116 -11.09 -7.19 7.34
N TRP A 117 -10.18 -7.67 8.18
CA TRP A 117 -9.67 -6.86 9.29
C TRP A 117 -8.87 -5.67 8.78
N GLY A 118 -8.00 -5.86 7.79
CA GLY A 118 -7.25 -4.78 7.15
C GLY A 118 -8.17 -3.69 6.60
N VAL A 119 -9.25 -4.07 5.90
CA VAL A 119 -10.28 -3.13 5.44
C VAL A 119 -10.88 -2.33 6.59
N THR A 120 -11.19 -3.00 7.71
CA THR A 120 -11.76 -2.35 8.90
C THR A 120 -10.83 -1.28 9.44
N CYS A 121 -9.54 -1.59 9.60
CA CYS A 121 -8.55 -0.65 10.12
C CYS A 121 -8.35 0.55 9.18
N ILE A 122 -8.25 0.31 7.86
CA ILE A 122 -8.11 1.40 6.88
C ILE A 122 -9.32 2.33 6.90
N LEU A 123 -10.54 1.77 6.94
CA LEU A 123 -11.77 2.57 7.03
C LEU A 123 -11.87 3.37 8.35
N ASN A 124 -11.33 2.84 9.44
CA ASN A 124 -11.24 3.51 10.73
C ASN A 124 -10.08 4.51 10.83
N GLY A 125 -9.26 4.65 9.77
CA GLY A 125 -8.13 5.58 9.72
C GLY A 125 -6.82 5.06 10.33
N ASP A 126 -6.77 3.80 10.79
CA ASP A 126 -5.56 3.11 11.23
C ASP A 126 -4.89 2.44 10.02
N LEU A 127 -4.15 3.25 9.25
CA LEU A 127 -3.53 2.82 8.01
C LEU A 127 -2.42 1.81 8.26
N GLU A 128 -1.58 2.02 9.27
CA GLU A 128 -0.44 1.17 9.60
C GLU A 128 -0.89 -0.26 9.90
N LYS A 129 -1.84 -0.43 10.83
CA LYS A 129 -2.38 -1.75 11.15
C LYS A 129 -3.11 -2.35 9.94
N GLY A 130 -3.86 -1.52 9.22
CA GLY A 130 -4.55 -1.92 8.00
C GLY A 130 -3.62 -2.54 6.95
N PHE A 131 -2.50 -1.88 6.66
CA PHE A 131 -1.53 -2.37 5.68
C PHE A 131 -0.73 -3.57 6.19
N LEU A 132 -0.41 -3.65 7.48
CA LEU A 132 0.18 -4.87 8.06
C LEU A 132 -0.74 -6.08 7.88
N LEU A 133 -2.04 -5.92 8.08
CA LEU A 133 -3.03 -6.98 7.86
C LEU A 133 -3.21 -7.31 6.38
N MET A 134 -3.24 -6.33 5.49
CA MET A 134 -3.29 -6.57 4.03
C MET A 134 -2.05 -7.33 3.54
N HIS A 135 -0.87 -7.00 4.06
CA HIS A 135 0.37 -7.72 3.78
C HIS A 135 0.30 -9.16 4.27
N GLN A 136 -0.15 -9.39 5.50
CA GLN A 136 -0.33 -10.74 6.04
C GLN A 136 -1.36 -11.56 5.24
N ALA A 137 -2.44 -10.93 4.76
CA ALA A 137 -3.41 -11.58 3.89
C ALA A 137 -2.74 -12.08 2.60
N LEU A 138 -1.97 -11.22 1.94
CA LEU A 138 -1.24 -11.55 0.73
C LEU A 138 -0.19 -12.67 0.97
N GLU A 139 0.52 -12.61 2.09
CA GLU A 139 1.50 -13.63 2.48
C GLU A 139 0.86 -15.00 2.76
N GLU A 140 -0.35 -15.03 3.33
CA GLU A 140 -1.10 -16.28 3.47
C GLU A 140 -1.59 -16.78 2.11
N ASP A 141 -2.11 -15.88 1.27
CA ASP A 141 -2.62 -16.20 -0.05
C ASP A 141 -1.54 -16.85 -0.91
N LYS A 142 -0.31 -16.31 -0.98
CA LYS A 142 0.80 -16.93 -1.74
C LYS A 142 1.12 -18.36 -1.32
N LYS A 143 0.90 -18.70 -0.04
CA LYS A 143 1.23 -20.02 0.52
C LYS A 143 0.15 -21.06 0.26
N THR A 144 -1.05 -20.63 -0.09
CA THR A 144 -2.27 -21.47 -0.07
C THR A 144 -3.11 -21.37 -1.33
N HIS A 145 -3.00 -20.27 -2.07
CA HIS A 145 -3.67 -19.93 -3.32
C HIS A 145 -2.63 -19.53 -4.39
N GLN A 146 -2.99 -19.68 -5.67
CA GLN A 146 -2.07 -19.41 -6.77
C GLN A 146 -2.34 -18.10 -7.54
N THR A 147 -3.49 -17.42 -7.37
CA THR A 147 -3.84 -16.29 -8.25
C THR A 147 -4.72 -15.22 -7.61
N LYS A 148 -4.44 -13.95 -7.96
CA LYS A 148 -5.30 -12.74 -7.93
C LYS A 148 -6.36 -12.67 -6.81
N THR A 149 -5.92 -12.79 -5.57
CA THR A 149 -6.79 -12.64 -4.41
C THR A 149 -7.18 -11.18 -4.16
N PRO A 150 -8.16 -10.90 -3.28
CA PRO A 150 -8.52 -9.52 -2.94
C PRO A 150 -7.36 -8.70 -2.38
N ALA A 151 -6.46 -9.31 -1.60
CA ALA A 151 -5.26 -8.65 -1.08
C ALA A 151 -4.26 -8.33 -2.20
N TYR A 152 -4.06 -9.25 -3.15
CA TYR A 152 -3.25 -8.98 -4.35
C TYR A 152 -3.84 -7.84 -5.18
N SER A 153 -5.16 -7.84 -5.38
CA SER A 153 -5.86 -6.81 -6.16
C SER A 153 -5.77 -5.43 -5.50
N PHE A 154 -5.80 -5.38 -4.16
CA PHE A 154 -5.59 -4.17 -3.38
C PHE A 154 -4.20 -3.57 -3.61
N VAL A 155 -3.13 -4.38 -3.55
CA VAL A 155 -1.74 -3.88 -3.67
C VAL A 155 -1.34 -3.58 -5.12
N THR A 156 -1.97 -4.21 -6.10
CA THR A 156 -1.70 -4.00 -7.54
C THR A 156 -2.65 -2.98 -8.19
N LEU A 157 -3.57 -2.44 -7.42
CA LEU A 157 -4.63 -1.54 -7.90
C LEU A 157 -5.52 -2.19 -8.98
N ASP A 158 -5.72 -3.51 -8.93
CA ASP A 158 -6.60 -4.25 -9.84
C ASP A 158 -8.07 -4.06 -9.43
N TYR A 159 -8.66 -2.94 -9.85
CA TYR A 159 -10.10 -2.67 -9.71
C TYR A 159 -10.96 -3.38 -10.76
N GLU A 160 -10.37 -4.07 -11.73
CA GLU A 160 -11.12 -4.86 -12.73
C GLU A 160 -11.61 -6.16 -12.12
N ASN A 161 -10.83 -6.73 -11.19
CA ASN A 161 -11.30 -7.83 -10.34
C ASN A 161 -12.57 -7.42 -9.58
N GLN A 162 -13.68 -8.10 -9.84
CA GLN A 162 -14.96 -7.83 -9.19
C GLN A 162 -15.08 -8.52 -7.82
N ASP A 163 -14.29 -9.57 -7.59
CA ASP A 163 -14.35 -10.41 -6.39
C ASP A 163 -13.52 -9.80 -5.24
N GLN A 164 -13.81 -8.54 -4.90
CA GLN A 164 -13.15 -7.82 -3.81
C GLN A 164 -14.13 -6.86 -3.13
N PHE A 165 -14.19 -6.94 -1.80
CA PHE A 165 -15.03 -6.05 -1.01
C PHE A 165 -14.57 -4.59 -1.10
N PHE A 166 -13.25 -4.35 -1.07
CA PHE A 166 -12.69 -3.00 -1.00
C PHE A 166 -12.43 -2.35 -2.37
N ARG A 167 -13.04 -2.91 -3.43
CA ARG A 167 -12.88 -2.49 -4.82
C ARG A 167 -13.01 -0.98 -5.05
N SER A 168 -14.02 -0.35 -4.44
CA SER A 168 -14.25 1.08 -4.62
C SER A 168 -13.06 1.93 -4.17
N LYS A 169 -12.40 1.53 -3.08
CA LYS A 169 -11.19 2.19 -2.60
C LYS A 169 -9.99 1.91 -3.52
N VAL A 170 -9.88 0.69 -4.03
CA VAL A 170 -8.85 0.33 -5.03
C VAL A 170 -8.99 1.20 -6.29
N GLU A 171 -10.21 1.37 -6.79
CA GLU A 171 -10.52 2.24 -7.93
C GLU A 171 -10.22 3.72 -7.63
N GLU A 172 -10.57 4.20 -6.44
CA GLU A 172 -10.29 5.57 -5.98
C GLU A 172 -8.78 5.88 -5.99
N ILE A 173 -7.96 4.97 -5.47
CA ILE A 173 -6.50 5.14 -5.43
C ILE A 173 -5.89 4.97 -6.83
N ALA A 174 -6.41 4.06 -7.66
CA ALA A 174 -6.00 3.93 -9.05
C ALA A 174 -6.24 5.22 -9.85
N LYS A 175 -7.40 5.86 -9.67
CA LYS A 175 -7.72 7.16 -10.28
C LYS A 175 -6.76 8.25 -9.81
N PHE A 176 -6.48 8.31 -8.52
CA PHE A 176 -5.52 9.27 -7.97
C PHE A 176 -4.12 9.12 -8.61
N VAL A 177 -3.64 7.88 -8.81
CA VAL A 177 -2.36 7.63 -9.50
C VAL A 177 -2.43 8.03 -10.97
N ASP A 178 -3.50 7.70 -11.68
CA ASP A 178 -3.64 8.06 -13.10
C ASP A 178 -3.78 9.58 -13.30
N GLU A 179 -4.42 10.32 -12.40
CA GLU A 179 -4.42 11.78 -12.40
C GLU A 179 -3.00 12.35 -12.31
N LYS A 180 -2.16 11.80 -11.42
CA LYS A 180 -0.75 12.23 -11.30
C LYS A 180 0.06 11.83 -12.53
N MET A 181 -0.18 10.65 -13.12
CA MET A 181 0.47 10.25 -14.37
C MET A 181 0.01 11.08 -15.58
N ASN A 182 -1.26 11.50 -15.64
CA ASN A 182 -1.75 12.41 -16.68
C ASN A 182 -0.94 13.72 -16.67
N ILE A 183 -0.64 14.25 -15.49
CA ILE A 183 0.20 15.44 -15.36
C ILE A 183 1.64 15.16 -15.80
N TYR A 184 2.20 14.00 -15.45
CA TYR A 184 3.52 13.58 -15.95
C TYR A 184 3.57 13.55 -17.48
N ARG A 185 2.59 12.89 -18.12
CA ARG A 185 2.47 12.83 -19.58
C ARG A 185 2.37 14.22 -20.20
N SER A 186 1.50 15.08 -19.68
CA SER A 186 1.26 16.40 -20.24
C SER A 186 2.41 17.40 -20.00
N SER A 187 3.13 17.27 -18.88
CA SER A 187 4.15 18.26 -18.47
C SER A 187 5.60 17.84 -18.74
N ARG A 188 5.85 16.55 -19.00
CA ARG A 188 7.19 15.99 -19.29
C ARG A 188 7.27 15.25 -20.63
N GLY A 189 6.16 15.14 -21.36
CA GLY A 189 6.11 14.37 -22.59
C GLY A 189 6.25 12.86 -22.37
N GLY A 190 5.93 12.38 -21.16
CA GLY A 190 5.88 10.96 -20.86
C GLY A 190 4.77 10.25 -21.64
N THR A 191 4.91 8.94 -21.76
CA THR A 191 3.99 8.04 -22.48
C THR A 191 3.39 6.95 -21.58
N LEU A 192 3.94 6.76 -20.38
CA LEU A 192 3.51 5.75 -19.42
C LEU A 192 2.01 5.85 -19.09
N THR A 193 1.27 4.80 -19.41
CA THR A 193 -0.16 4.67 -19.06
C THR A 193 -0.34 3.91 -17.73
N LEU A 194 -1.53 3.94 -17.13
CA LEU A 194 -1.82 3.14 -15.93
C LEU A 194 -1.65 1.63 -16.17
N PRO A 195 -2.12 1.04 -17.30
CA PRO A 195 -1.80 -0.35 -17.64
C PRO A 195 -0.29 -0.63 -17.73
N ASP A 196 0.49 0.27 -18.35
CA ASP A 196 1.95 0.10 -18.42
C ASP A 196 2.58 0.17 -17.02
N PHE A 197 2.14 1.10 -16.19
CA PHE A 197 2.64 1.24 -14.82
C PHE A 197 2.33 0.02 -13.96
N LYS A 198 1.13 -0.57 -14.12
CA LYS A 198 0.77 -1.82 -13.46
C LYS A 198 1.70 -2.95 -13.87
N SER A 199 1.81 -3.23 -15.16
CA SER A 199 2.60 -4.36 -15.66
C SER A 199 4.11 -4.20 -15.42
N LYS A 200 4.63 -2.97 -15.48
CA LYS A 200 6.06 -2.69 -15.31
C LYS A 200 6.50 -2.54 -13.86
N PHE A 201 5.60 -2.18 -12.95
CA PHE A 201 5.94 -1.91 -11.55
C PHE A 201 5.03 -2.60 -10.54
N LEU A 202 3.72 -2.37 -10.57
CA LEU A 202 2.84 -2.89 -9.52
C LEU A 202 2.73 -4.42 -9.52
N GLU A 203 2.87 -5.05 -10.69
CA GLU A 203 2.82 -6.49 -10.88
C GLU A 203 4.23 -7.14 -10.92
N GLU A 204 5.30 -6.38 -10.68
CA GLU A 204 6.67 -6.90 -10.64
C GLU A 204 6.93 -7.61 -9.30
N ASP A 205 6.93 -8.95 -9.34
CA ASP A 205 7.13 -9.81 -8.17
C ASP A 205 8.39 -9.47 -7.36
N ALA A 206 9.50 -9.13 -8.03
CA ALA A 206 10.75 -8.77 -7.35
C ALA A 206 10.68 -7.45 -6.55
N LEU A 207 9.64 -6.64 -6.80
CA LEU A 207 9.40 -5.35 -6.14
C LEU A 207 8.20 -5.37 -5.20
N GLN A 208 7.58 -6.52 -4.93
CA GLN A 208 6.32 -6.58 -4.22
C GLN A 208 6.31 -5.83 -2.88
N GLU A 209 7.37 -5.91 -2.08
CA GLU A 209 7.48 -5.16 -0.82
C GLU A 209 7.56 -3.64 -1.07
N VAL A 210 8.23 -3.22 -2.13
CA VAL A 210 8.31 -1.82 -2.58
C VAL A 210 6.94 -1.34 -3.07
N VAL A 211 6.19 -2.20 -3.77
CA VAL A 211 4.84 -1.92 -4.25
C VAL A 211 3.88 -1.73 -3.07
N ILE A 212 3.88 -2.62 -2.09
CA ILE A 212 3.02 -2.51 -0.91
C ILE A 212 3.32 -1.22 -0.15
N TYR A 213 4.61 -0.90 0.02
CA TYR A 213 5.03 0.35 0.64
C TYR A 213 4.62 1.58 -0.17
N PHE A 214 4.70 1.51 -1.50
CA PHE A 214 4.21 2.56 -2.39
C PHE A 214 2.70 2.78 -2.25
N ILE A 215 1.88 1.74 -2.20
CA ILE A 215 0.44 1.88 -1.99
C ILE A 215 0.15 2.48 -0.61
N PHE A 216 0.87 2.09 0.44
CA PHE A 216 0.75 2.71 1.76
C PHE A 216 1.04 4.21 1.72
N GLU A 217 2.15 4.61 1.12
CA GLU A 217 2.54 6.02 1.01
C GLU A 217 1.60 6.80 0.10
N LEU A 218 0.97 6.18 -0.90
CA LEU A 218 -0.09 6.81 -1.70
C LEU A 218 -1.33 7.15 -0.87
N PHE A 219 -1.77 6.28 0.04
CA PHE A 219 -2.87 6.59 0.96
C PHE A 219 -2.51 7.78 1.85
N ARG A 220 -1.30 7.79 2.41
CA ARG A 220 -0.81 8.91 3.22
C ARG A 220 -0.73 10.21 2.42
N LEU A 221 -0.18 10.15 1.20
CA LEU A 221 -0.04 11.30 0.32
C LEU A 221 -1.40 11.87 -0.06
N LYS A 222 -2.34 11.03 -0.49
CA LYS A 222 -3.71 11.46 -0.81
C LYS A 222 -4.37 12.13 0.38
N LYS A 223 -4.23 11.56 1.58
CA LYS A 223 -4.76 12.15 2.81
C LYS A 223 -4.21 13.56 3.06
N LEU A 224 -2.89 13.73 2.94
CA LEU A 224 -2.22 15.03 3.14
C LEU A 224 -2.55 16.07 2.07
N LEU A 225 -2.77 15.64 0.81
CA LEU A 225 -3.04 16.55 -0.30
C LEU A 225 -4.52 16.92 -0.45
N VAL A 226 -5.42 15.97 -0.19
CA VAL A 226 -6.83 16.05 -0.61
C VAL A 226 -7.80 16.06 0.57
N GLU A 227 -7.48 15.36 1.66
CA GLU A 227 -8.44 15.09 2.74
C GLU A 227 -8.27 16.01 3.96
N ILE A 228 -7.03 16.46 4.23
CA ILE A 228 -6.74 17.40 5.30
C ILE A 228 -6.85 18.84 4.76
N ASP A 229 -7.52 19.71 5.53
CA ASP A 229 -7.58 21.14 5.23
C ASP A 229 -6.17 21.74 5.17
N GLN A 230 -5.81 22.34 4.04
CA GLN A 230 -4.48 22.90 3.80
C GLN A 230 -4.09 23.98 4.82
N ARG A 231 -5.06 24.67 5.44
CA ARG A 231 -4.78 25.65 6.51
C ARG A 231 -4.17 24.99 7.75
N LEU A 232 -4.49 23.72 7.98
CA LEU A 232 -3.95 22.92 9.08
C LEU A 232 -2.56 22.36 8.76
N THR A 233 -2.11 22.41 7.50
CA THR A 233 -0.82 21.88 7.08
C THR A 233 0.28 22.95 6.92
N GLN A 234 -0.02 24.22 7.21
CA GLN A 234 0.94 25.33 7.15
C GLN A 234 1.63 25.55 8.52
N ASN A 235 2.37 24.54 8.99
CA ASN A 235 3.09 24.62 10.27
C ASN A 235 4.32 23.69 10.30
N VAL A 236 5.16 23.89 11.33
CA VAL A 236 6.39 23.14 11.59
C VAL A 236 6.16 21.63 11.65
N PHE A 237 5.09 21.17 12.31
CA PHE A 237 4.84 19.73 12.41
C PHE A 237 4.51 19.14 11.04
N SER A 238 3.80 19.91 10.21
CA SER A 238 3.43 19.49 8.87
C SER A 238 4.60 19.47 7.90
N SER A 239 5.58 20.39 7.99
CA SER A 239 6.81 20.28 7.19
C SER A 239 7.52 18.97 7.48
N LEU A 240 7.63 18.56 8.74
CA LEU A 240 8.26 17.28 9.11
C LEU A 240 7.49 16.07 8.58
N LEU A 241 6.17 16.06 8.72
CA LEU A 241 5.32 14.96 8.24
C LEU A 241 5.34 14.83 6.70
N GLN A 242 5.28 15.96 6.01
CA GLN A 242 5.32 16.04 4.56
C GLN A 242 6.71 15.69 4.01
N ALA A 243 7.78 16.19 4.63
CA ALA A 243 9.15 15.83 4.26
C ALA A 243 9.41 14.33 4.45
N ASN A 244 8.87 13.73 5.53
CA ASN A 244 8.93 12.27 5.72
C ASN A 244 8.21 11.52 4.59
N THR A 245 6.99 11.96 4.23
CA THR A 245 6.23 11.35 3.13
C THR A 245 7.01 11.45 1.81
N ILE A 246 7.58 12.62 1.50
CA ILE A 246 8.41 12.84 0.30
C ILE A 246 9.65 11.93 0.31
N LEU A 247 10.35 11.83 1.45
CA LEU A 247 11.51 10.96 1.61
C LEU A 247 11.16 9.50 1.31
N ASN A 248 10.00 9.03 1.78
CA ASN A 248 9.56 7.65 1.54
C ASN A 248 9.38 7.38 0.04
N PHE A 249 8.80 8.32 -0.72
CA PHE A 249 8.76 8.22 -2.19
C PHE A 249 10.16 8.27 -2.83
N CYS A 250 11.08 9.09 -2.32
CA CYS A 250 12.46 9.09 -2.81
C CYS A 250 13.13 7.72 -2.61
N ILE A 251 12.87 7.05 -1.48
CA ILE A 251 13.35 5.68 -1.21
C ILE A 251 12.71 4.67 -2.17
N ILE A 252 11.43 4.83 -2.50
CA ILE A 252 10.77 3.98 -3.50
C ILE A 252 11.43 4.14 -4.87
N VAL A 253 11.68 5.38 -5.32
CA VAL A 253 12.43 5.66 -6.55
C VAL A 253 13.82 5.01 -6.51
N GLU A 254 14.55 5.15 -5.40
CA GLU A 254 15.86 4.54 -5.20
C GLU A 254 15.80 3.01 -5.41
N ASN A 255 14.82 2.33 -4.82
CA ASN A 255 14.67 0.88 -4.92
C ASN A 255 14.27 0.41 -6.33
N ILE A 256 13.41 1.16 -7.03
CA ILE A 256 13.04 0.88 -8.43
C ILE A 256 14.28 0.92 -9.34
N ILE A 257 15.11 1.95 -9.21
CA ILE A 257 16.34 2.07 -10.02
C ILE A 257 17.36 0.99 -9.61
N LYS A 258 17.49 0.74 -8.29
CA LYS A 258 18.43 -0.25 -7.74
C LYS A 258 18.15 -1.66 -8.23
N LYS A 259 16.87 -2.06 -8.35
CA LYS A 259 16.50 -3.36 -8.92
C LYS A 259 17.01 -3.53 -10.34
N GLN A 260 16.76 -2.55 -11.22
CA GLN A 260 17.19 -2.64 -12.61
C GLN A 260 18.72 -2.59 -12.76
N ARG A 261 19.39 -1.76 -11.97
CA ARG A 261 20.85 -1.72 -11.97
C ARG A 261 21.47 -3.03 -11.48
N LYS A 262 20.92 -3.66 -10.43
CA LYS A 262 21.37 -4.98 -9.95
C LYS A 262 21.15 -6.07 -10.99
N TYR A 263 20.02 -6.02 -11.71
CA TYR A 263 19.76 -6.94 -12.82
C TYR A 263 20.84 -6.84 -13.90
N GLN A 264 21.32 -5.63 -14.18
CA GLN A 264 22.35 -5.38 -15.19
C GLN A 264 23.80 -5.56 -14.70
N ASN A 265 24.09 -5.50 -13.39
CA ASN A 265 25.46 -5.56 -12.85
C ASN A 265 25.56 -6.30 -11.49
N LYS A 266 26.34 -7.39 -11.41
CA LYS A 266 26.47 -8.27 -10.22
C LYS A 266 27.39 -7.78 -9.09
N LYS A 267 28.14 -6.68 -9.24
CA LYS A 267 29.10 -6.17 -8.23
C LYS A 267 28.60 -4.90 -7.58
N LEU A 268 27.80 -5.00 -6.51
CA LEU A 268 27.10 -3.82 -5.98
C LEU A 268 26.93 -3.88 -4.46
N ASN A 269 27.99 -3.48 -3.74
CA ASN A 269 28.00 -3.52 -2.28
C ASN A 269 27.44 -2.26 -1.61
N GLU A 270 27.42 -1.08 -2.23
CA GLU A 270 26.84 0.13 -1.63
C GLU A 270 26.36 1.08 -2.74
N LEU A 271 25.05 1.28 -2.86
CA LEU A 271 24.50 2.34 -3.72
C LEU A 271 23.84 3.40 -2.87
N THR A 272 24.51 4.52 -2.78
CA THR A 272 23.87 5.80 -2.50
C THR A 272 23.02 6.23 -3.71
N ILE A 273 22.14 7.22 -3.55
CA ILE A 273 21.25 7.66 -4.63
C ILE A 273 22.00 8.27 -5.84
N LYS A 274 23.17 8.90 -5.64
CA LYS A 274 23.91 9.57 -6.73
C LYS A 274 24.25 8.60 -7.88
N PRO A 275 24.94 7.46 -7.65
CA PRO A 275 25.20 6.52 -8.73
C PRO A 275 23.95 5.94 -9.38
N LEU A 276 22.82 5.86 -8.66
CA LEU A 276 21.55 5.40 -9.24
C LEU A 276 21.00 6.41 -10.23
N LEU A 277 21.08 7.71 -9.92
CA LEU A 277 20.69 8.77 -10.83
C LEU A 277 21.64 8.90 -12.03
N GLU A 278 22.94 8.66 -11.85
CA GLU A 278 23.89 8.55 -12.98
C GLU A 278 23.50 7.40 -13.92
N PHE A 279 23.15 6.25 -13.36
CA PHE A 279 22.68 5.10 -14.13
C PHE A 279 21.38 5.40 -14.89
N LEU A 280 20.36 5.96 -14.23
CA LEU A 280 19.11 6.35 -14.89
C LEU A 280 19.36 7.41 -15.97
N SER A 281 20.16 8.44 -15.66
CA SER A 281 20.46 9.53 -16.58
C SER A 281 21.24 9.06 -17.80
N SER A 282 22.17 8.12 -17.66
CA SER A 282 22.93 7.56 -18.79
C SER A 282 22.12 6.60 -19.66
N ASN A 283 21.12 5.93 -19.08
CA ASN A 283 20.17 5.07 -19.80
C ASN A 283 18.95 5.85 -20.33
N SER A 284 18.96 7.17 -20.20
CA SER A 284 17.94 8.07 -20.74
C SER A 284 18.60 9.23 -21.47
N SER A 285 17.85 10.00 -22.26
CA SER A 285 18.39 11.15 -23.00
C SER A 285 18.66 12.38 -22.10
N LEU A 286 19.06 12.17 -20.85
CA LEU A 286 19.35 13.20 -19.86
C LEU A 286 20.87 13.45 -19.76
N ASN A 287 21.25 14.56 -19.14
CA ASN A 287 22.61 15.05 -18.96
C ASN A 287 23.06 15.16 -17.49
N LEU A 288 22.24 14.80 -16.50
CA LEU A 288 22.62 14.77 -15.08
C LEU A 288 23.89 13.97 -14.76
N HIS A 289 24.23 12.94 -15.55
CA HIS A 289 25.47 12.16 -15.39
C HIS A 289 26.73 12.87 -15.91
N LYS A 290 26.60 14.03 -16.56
CA LYS A 290 27.71 14.78 -17.19
C LYS A 290 28.18 15.93 -16.29
N ASN A 291 29.37 16.45 -16.61
CA ASN A 291 29.91 17.73 -16.11
C ASN A 291 29.83 17.93 -14.59
N ASP A 292 29.92 16.85 -13.80
CA ASP A 292 29.76 16.91 -12.35
C ASP A 292 28.41 17.49 -11.84
N ASN A 293 27.37 17.56 -12.68
CA ASN A 293 26.07 18.16 -12.35
C ASN A 293 25.44 17.62 -11.04
N LEU A 294 25.57 16.31 -10.77
CA LEU A 294 25.07 15.72 -9.51
C LEU A 294 25.90 16.10 -8.29
N LYS A 295 27.19 16.41 -8.47
CA LYS A 295 28.04 16.96 -7.41
C LYS A 295 27.65 18.43 -7.15
N ASP A 296 27.47 19.22 -8.20
CA ASP A 296 27.01 20.61 -8.10
C ASP A 296 25.70 20.71 -7.32
N LEU A 297 24.72 19.89 -7.68
CA LEU A 297 23.44 19.81 -6.96
C LEU A 297 23.63 19.45 -5.48
N ASN A 298 24.53 18.53 -5.16
CA ASN A 298 24.80 18.14 -3.78
C ASN A 298 25.36 19.32 -2.97
N ASP A 299 26.29 20.06 -3.57
CA ASP A 299 26.91 21.23 -2.94
C ASP A 299 25.86 22.35 -2.75
N ASP A 300 25.00 22.59 -3.75
CA ASP A 300 23.94 23.60 -3.69
C ASP A 300 22.87 23.28 -2.64
N PHE A 301 22.38 22.03 -2.58
CA PHE A 301 21.47 21.59 -1.51
C PHE A 301 22.13 21.63 -0.13
N GLY A 302 23.43 21.34 -0.05
CA GLY A 302 24.20 21.42 1.18
C GLY A 302 24.33 22.85 1.70
N ASN A 303 24.50 23.81 0.79
CA ASN A 303 24.61 25.23 1.09
C ASN A 303 23.27 25.87 1.48
N ASP A 304 22.24 25.68 0.64
CA ASP A 304 20.90 26.23 0.89
C ASP A 304 19.83 25.34 0.24
N PHE A 305 19.30 24.41 1.04
CA PHE A 305 18.25 23.49 0.61
C PHE A 305 17.00 24.24 0.13
N SER A 306 16.53 25.21 0.90
CA SER A 306 15.27 25.92 0.61
C SER A 306 15.35 26.72 -0.69
N LYS A 307 16.45 27.44 -0.90
CA LYS A 307 16.68 28.19 -2.13
C LYS A 307 16.79 27.26 -3.34
N THR A 308 17.57 26.18 -3.22
CA THR A 308 17.78 25.23 -4.33
C THR A 308 16.46 24.57 -4.76
N VAL A 309 15.64 24.14 -3.80
CA VAL A 309 14.28 23.62 -4.10
C VAL A 309 13.43 24.66 -4.82
N GLN A 310 13.42 25.91 -4.35
CA GLN A 310 12.65 27.00 -4.98
C GLN A 310 13.09 27.29 -6.41
N GLU A 311 14.40 27.32 -6.67
CA GLU A 311 14.96 27.55 -8.00
C GLU A 311 14.63 26.41 -8.96
N LEU A 312 14.68 25.15 -8.51
CA LEU A 312 14.29 23.99 -9.31
C LEU A 312 12.79 23.99 -9.61
N ILE A 313 11.93 24.31 -8.64
CA ILE A 313 10.47 24.41 -8.85
C ILE A 313 10.14 25.48 -9.90
N LYS A 314 10.86 26.61 -9.88
CA LYS A 314 10.64 27.75 -10.78
C LYS A 314 11.38 27.62 -12.12
N SER A 315 12.12 26.53 -12.33
CA SER A 315 12.99 26.34 -13.50
C SER A 315 14.00 27.46 -13.71
N GLN A 316 14.58 27.94 -12.60
CA GLN A 316 15.58 29.03 -12.55
C GLN A 316 16.98 28.54 -12.19
N HIS A 317 17.11 27.28 -11.76
CA HIS A 317 18.39 26.68 -11.39
C HIS A 317 19.34 26.58 -12.60
N LYS A 318 20.65 26.72 -12.34
CA LYS A 318 21.71 26.56 -13.33
C LYS A 318 22.87 25.79 -12.71
N PHE A 319 23.45 24.86 -13.47
CA PHE A 319 24.69 24.18 -13.09
C PHE A 319 25.87 25.15 -13.16
N GLN A 320 27.04 24.76 -12.63
CA GLN A 320 28.22 25.62 -12.63
C GLN A 320 28.72 25.96 -14.04
N ASP A 321 28.47 25.08 -15.02
CA ASP A 321 28.78 25.32 -16.43
C ASP A 321 27.80 26.29 -17.13
N GLY A 322 26.80 26.79 -16.40
CA GLY A 322 25.79 27.74 -16.87
C GLY A 322 24.62 27.09 -17.62
N THR A 323 24.63 25.77 -17.80
CA THR A 323 23.51 25.04 -18.42
C THR A 323 22.34 24.90 -17.45
N THR A 324 21.14 24.75 -18.00
CA THR A 324 19.89 24.59 -17.24
C THR A 324 19.41 23.14 -17.33
N PRO A 325 18.99 22.51 -16.22
CA PRO A 325 18.41 21.18 -16.26
C PRO A 325 17.13 21.14 -17.11
N GLN A 326 16.92 20.06 -17.84
CA GLN A 326 15.64 19.75 -18.45
C GLN A 326 14.59 19.49 -17.36
N SER A 327 13.30 19.61 -17.67
CA SER A 327 12.23 19.45 -16.67
C SER A 327 12.24 18.08 -15.97
N SER A 328 12.60 16.99 -16.67
CA SER A 328 12.77 15.68 -16.03
C SER A 328 14.02 15.61 -15.15
N GLU A 329 15.05 16.40 -15.45
CA GLU A 329 16.25 16.50 -14.61
C GLU A 329 15.98 17.30 -13.34
N GLU A 330 15.13 18.33 -13.40
CA GLU A 330 14.64 19.04 -12.21
C GLU A 330 13.88 18.10 -11.28
N ASP A 331 13.00 17.25 -11.82
CA ASP A 331 12.23 16.27 -11.05
C ASP A 331 13.17 15.28 -10.33
N LEU A 332 14.21 14.81 -11.02
CA LEU A 332 15.25 13.96 -10.43
C LEU A 332 16.14 14.70 -9.43
N ALA A 333 16.47 15.97 -9.67
CA ALA A 333 17.25 16.82 -8.77
C ALA A 333 16.50 17.09 -7.46
N ILE A 334 15.19 17.37 -7.52
CA ILE A 334 14.33 17.50 -6.33
C ILE A 334 14.33 16.19 -5.54
N THR A 335 14.16 15.05 -6.23
CA THR A 335 14.21 13.72 -5.60
C THR A 335 15.55 13.47 -4.91
N TYR A 336 16.66 13.84 -5.56
CA TYR A 336 18.01 13.74 -4.99
C TYR A 336 18.18 14.58 -3.72
N GLY A 337 17.78 15.85 -3.79
CA GLY A 337 17.87 16.79 -2.68
C GLY A 337 17.08 16.32 -1.47
N PHE A 338 15.82 15.92 -1.65
CA PHE A 338 14.97 15.43 -0.57
C PHE A 338 15.48 14.12 0.04
N ARG A 339 16.00 13.20 -0.77
CA ARG A 339 16.61 11.97 -0.26
C ARG A 339 17.77 12.29 0.68
N ASN A 340 18.70 13.14 0.24
CA ASN A 340 19.87 13.49 1.06
C ASN A 340 19.48 14.31 2.29
N PHE A 341 18.58 15.28 2.13
CA PHE A 341 18.10 16.12 3.23
C PHE A 341 17.39 15.28 4.31
N GLY A 342 16.37 14.52 3.93
CA GLY A 342 15.55 13.74 4.86
C GLY A 342 16.31 12.60 5.54
N ALA A 343 17.40 12.11 4.94
CA ALA A 343 18.26 11.09 5.55
C ALA A 343 19.16 11.65 6.68
N HIS A 344 19.34 12.97 6.76
CA HIS A 344 20.32 13.59 7.65
C HIS A 344 19.75 14.67 8.58
N LYS A 345 18.54 15.16 8.33
CA LYS A 345 17.98 16.31 9.06
C LYS A 345 16.51 16.10 9.43
N ILE A 346 16.16 16.54 10.64
CA ILE A 346 14.78 16.69 11.12
C ILE A 346 14.64 18.15 11.57
N GLU A 347 14.30 19.03 10.65
CA GLU A 347 14.20 20.47 10.89
C GLU A 347 13.04 21.07 10.10
N ASP A 348 12.51 22.20 10.57
CA ASP A 348 11.48 22.94 9.84
C ASP A 348 12.04 23.48 8.54
N GLN A 349 11.30 23.27 7.45
CA GLN A 349 11.60 23.81 6.14
C GLN A 349 10.29 24.35 5.55
N PRO A 350 10.00 25.65 5.72
CA PRO A 350 8.78 26.27 5.20
C PRO A 350 8.54 26.01 3.71
N VAL A 351 9.62 25.90 2.93
CA VAL A 351 9.56 25.56 1.51
C VAL A 351 8.77 24.26 1.25
N VAL A 352 8.81 23.29 2.18
CA VAL A 352 8.13 22.01 2.05
C VAL A 352 6.62 22.20 2.11
N TYR A 353 6.08 22.79 3.18
CA TYR A 353 4.63 22.94 3.32
C TYR A 353 4.04 24.00 2.38
N GLN A 354 4.84 24.98 1.95
CA GLN A 354 4.40 25.98 0.98
C GLN A 354 4.28 25.41 -0.44
N ASN A 355 5.01 24.33 -0.76
CA ASN A 355 5.09 23.77 -2.10
C ASN A 355 4.82 22.26 -2.11
N PHE A 356 4.09 21.74 -1.12
CA PHE A 356 4.00 20.29 -0.88
C PHE A 356 3.41 19.51 -2.07
N ASP A 357 2.32 20.02 -2.67
CA ASP A 357 1.72 19.41 -3.87
C ASP A 357 2.70 19.41 -5.04
N GLU A 358 3.39 20.53 -5.26
CA GLU A 358 4.38 20.63 -6.34
C GLU A 358 5.55 19.68 -6.13
N ILE A 359 6.12 19.62 -4.93
CA ILE A 359 7.25 18.75 -4.62
C ILE A 359 6.83 17.28 -4.77
N SER A 360 5.66 16.92 -4.25
CA SER A 360 5.12 15.56 -4.34
C SER A 360 4.89 15.16 -5.80
N ARG A 361 4.37 16.08 -6.62
CA ARG A 361 4.23 15.89 -8.07
C ARG A 361 5.57 15.66 -8.75
N ARG A 362 6.59 16.45 -8.43
CA ARG A 362 7.94 16.33 -8.99
C ARG A 362 8.59 14.98 -8.64
N VAL A 363 8.42 14.51 -7.41
CA VAL A 363 8.94 13.18 -6.99
C VAL A 363 8.16 12.02 -7.62
N LEU A 364 6.84 12.13 -7.76
CA LEU A 364 6.05 11.14 -8.50
C LEU A 364 6.42 11.11 -9.98
N ASN A 365 6.68 12.25 -10.62
CA ASN A 365 7.19 12.28 -12.00
C ASN A 365 8.53 11.56 -12.13
N ALA A 366 9.45 11.74 -11.18
CA ALA A 366 10.72 11.01 -11.14
C ALA A 366 10.50 9.49 -11.03
N LEU A 367 9.52 9.06 -10.24
CA LEU A 367 9.10 7.65 -10.14
C LEU A 367 8.58 7.14 -11.49
N PHE A 368 7.62 7.84 -12.10
CA PHE A 368 7.05 7.44 -13.39
C PHE A 368 8.11 7.40 -14.49
N PHE A 369 8.98 8.41 -14.55
CA PHE A 369 10.10 8.43 -15.48
C PHE A 369 11.05 7.23 -15.27
N SER A 370 11.36 6.89 -14.02
CA SER A 370 12.22 5.75 -13.70
C SER A 370 11.60 4.43 -14.16
N VAL A 371 10.30 4.23 -13.96
CA VAL A 371 9.58 3.04 -14.44
C VAL A 371 9.55 3.03 -15.96
N GLU A 372 9.17 4.13 -16.61
CA GLU A 372 9.08 4.23 -18.07
C GLU A 372 10.40 3.92 -18.77
N LYS A 373 11.52 4.43 -18.25
CA LYS A 373 12.83 4.29 -18.91
C LYS A 373 13.55 2.99 -18.62
N LEU A 374 13.33 2.37 -17.46
CA LEU A 374 14.11 1.20 -17.04
C LEU A 374 13.37 -0.14 -17.15
N TYR A 375 12.04 -0.13 -17.33
CA TYR A 375 11.22 -1.34 -17.41
C TYR A 375 10.58 -1.38 -18.80
N ILE A 376 10.94 -2.40 -19.61
CA ILE A 376 10.48 -2.58 -20.99
C ILE A 376 9.23 -3.44 -20.99
#